data_AF-A0A4V1UIT2-F1
#
_entry.id   AF-A0A4V1UIT2-F1
#
_cell.length_a   1.000
_cell.length_b   1.000
_cell.length_c   1.000
_cell.angle_alpha   90.00
_cell.angle_beta   90.00
_cell.angle_gamma   90.00
#
_symmetry.space_group_name_H-M   'P 1'
#
loop_
_entity.id
_entity.type
_entity.pdbx_description
1 polymer ?
#
loop_
_entity_poly.entity_id
_entity_poly.type
_entity_poly.pdbx_seq_one_letter_code
_entity_poly.pdbx_strand_id
1 'polypeptide(L)' 'MPIIVRLDVMMARRKVHSNVLARAIGISETNLSLLKSGKVRGLRLATLD' A
#
# COMPACT_ATOMS: atom_id res chain seq x y z
N MET A 1 -8.35 -17.08 -9.18
CA MET A 1 -8.12 -15.74 -9.78
C MET A 1 -7.31 -14.92 -8.78
N PRO A 2 -6.13 -14.38 -9.12
CA PRO A 2 -5.30 -13.67 -8.15
C PRO A 2 -5.81 -12.24 -7.90
N ILE A 3 -5.77 -11.79 -6.64
CA ILE A 3 -6.01 -10.40 -6.27
C ILE A 3 -4.72 -9.61 -6.55
N ILE A 4 -4.77 -8.62 -7.46
CA ILE A 4 -3.62 -7.75 -7.79
C ILE A 4 -3.79 -6.41 -7.10
N VAL A 5 -2.88 -6.08 -6.18
CA VAL A 5 -2.88 -4.79 -5.47
C VAL A 5 -1.86 -3.83 -6.11
N ARG A 6 -2.34 -2.75 -6.74
CA ARG A 6 -1.50 -1.71 -7.38
C ARG A 6 -1.51 -0.41 -6.59
N LEU A 7 -0.72 -0.38 -5.52
CA LEU A 7 -0.61 0.80 -4.65
C LEU A 7 0.04 1.99 -5.37
N ASP A 8 1.06 1.73 -6.16
CA ASP A 8 1.78 2.70 -6.99
C ASP A 8 0.86 3.48 -7.94
N VAL A 9 -0.03 2.77 -8.65
CA VAL A 9 -1.02 3.39 -9.56
C VAL A 9 -1.99 4.26 -8.76
N MET A 10 -2.48 3.78 -7.63
CA MET A 10 -3.42 4.54 -6.80
C MET A 10 -2.79 5.82 -6.24
N MET A 11 -1.52 5.76 -5.83
CA MET A 11 -0.77 6.93 -5.37
C MET A 11 -0.56 7.96 -6.48
N ALA A 12 -0.18 7.51 -7.69
CA ALA A 12 -0.02 8.39 -8.85
C ALA A 12 -1.35 9.06 -9.23
N ARG A 13 -2.45 8.30 -9.27
CA ARG A 13 -3.79 8.83 -9.58
C ARG A 13 -4.25 9.88 -8.56
N ARG A 14 -3.91 9.70 -7.29
CA ARG A 14 -4.28 10.64 -6.21
C ARG A 14 -3.25 11.74 -5.96
N LYS A 15 -2.12 11.74 -6.68
CA LYS A 15 -1.00 12.67 -6.48
C LYS A 15 -0.49 12.69 -5.03
N VAL A 16 -0.41 11.52 -4.39
CA VAL A 16 0.03 11.37 -3.00
C VAL A 16 1.42 10.72 -2.95
N HIS A 17 2.32 11.32 -2.18
CA HIS A 17 3.65 10.79 -1.91
C HIS A 17 3.63 9.70 -0.82
N SER A 18 4.64 8.81 -0.87
CA SER A 18 4.78 7.69 0.06
C SER A 18 4.85 8.13 1.53
N ASN A 19 5.66 9.15 1.83
CA ASN A 19 5.80 9.68 3.18
C ASN A 19 4.47 10.20 3.77
N VAL A 20 3.67 10.90 2.96
CA VAL A 20 2.37 11.43 3.36
C VAL A 20 1.40 10.30 3.63
N LEU A 21 1.31 9.33 2.72
CA LEU A 21 0.42 8.18 2.88
C LEU A 21 0.80 7.33 4.09
N ALA A 22 2.09 7.07 4.30
CA ALA A 22 2.59 6.31 5.43
C ALA A 22 2.18 6.95 6.76
N ARG A 23 2.33 8.27 6.87
CA ARG A 23 1.90 9.05 8.03
C ARG A 23 0.38 9.00 8.23
N ALA A 24 -0.39 9.13 7.16
CA ALA A 24 -1.86 9.15 7.22
C ALA A 24 -2.46 7.83 7.73
N ILE A 25 -1.80 6.69 7.46
CA ILE A 25 -2.26 5.36 7.88
C ILE A 25 -1.48 4.78 9.07
N GLY A 26 -0.57 5.57 9.65
CA GLY A 26 0.17 5.20 10.87
C GLY A 26 1.19 4.07 10.67
N ILE A 27 1.81 3.95 9.49
CA ILE A 27 2.89 2.98 9.24
C ILE A 27 4.21 3.68 8.90
N SER A 28 5.32 2.95 9.01
CA SER A 28 6.62 3.46 8.58
C SER A 28 6.70 3.57 7.05
N GLU A 29 7.52 4.50 6.57
CA GLU A 29 7.81 4.64 5.13
C GLU A 29 8.42 3.36 4.54
N THR A 30 9.24 2.66 5.32
CA THR A 30 9.81 1.36 4.96
C THR A 30 8.72 0.32 4.70
N ASN A 31 7.72 0.21 5.59
CA ASN A 31 6.61 -0.72 5.43
C ASN A 31 5.75 -0.35 4.21
N LEU A 32 5.52 0.95 3.97
CA LEU A 32 4.81 1.39 2.77
C LEU A 32 5.59 1.06 1.49
N SER A 33 6.92 1.18 1.51
CA SER A 33 7.77 0.82 0.38
C SER A 33 7.71 -0.67 0.05
N LEU A 34 7.68 -1.53 1.07
CA LEU A 34 7.49 -2.97 0.90
C LEU A 34 6.12 -3.29 0.28
N LEU A 35 5.06 -2.61 0.73
CA LEU A 35 3.71 -2.75 0.17
C LEU A 35 3.68 -2.29 -1.30
N LYS A 36 4.30 -1.16 -1.63
CA LYS A 36 4.38 -0.62 -2.99
C LYS A 36 5.15 -1.53 -3.94
N SER A 37 6.23 -2.15 -3.47
CA SER A 37 7.09 -3.03 -4.27
C SER A 37 6.60 -4.49 -4.32
N GLY A 38 5.52 -4.84 -3.61
CA GLY A 38 4.98 -6.20 -3.57
C GLY A 38 5.85 -7.19 -2.78
N LYS A 39 6.85 -6.73 -2.02
CA LYS A 39 7.77 -7.57 -1.23
C LYS A 39 7.19 -8.02 0.12
N VAL A 40 5.90 -7.78 0.35
CA VAL A 40 5.21 -8.16 1.60
C VAL A 40 4.84 -9.64 1.61
N ARG A 41 4.93 -10.26 2.78
CA ARG A 41 4.63 -11.69 2.97
C ARG A 41 3.12 -12.00 3.02
N GLY A 42 2.28 -10.99 3.22
CA GLY A 42 0.83 -11.12 3.26
C GLY A 42 0.15 -9.81 3.60
N LEU A 43 -1.14 -9.71 3.25
CA LEU A 43 -2.01 -8.56 3.55
C LEU A 43 -3.30 -9.07 4.19
N ARG A 44 -3.65 -8.56 5.37
CA ARG A 44 -4.93 -8.86 6.02
C ARG A 44 -5.98 -7.88 5.52
N LEU A 45 -7.03 -8.40 4.90
CA LEU A 45 -8.19 -7.63 4.49
C LEU A 45 -9.28 -7.88 5.54
N ALA A 46 -9.62 -6.86 6.32
CA ALA A 46 -10.60 -6.99 7.40
C ALA A 46 -12.06 -6.98 6.91
N THR A 47 -12.28 -6.69 5.62
CA THR A 47 -13.59 -6.41 5.03
C THR A 47 -13.84 -7.19 3.73
N LEU A 48 -13.13 -8.31 3.54
CA LEU A 48 -13.45 -9.26 2.46
C LEU A 48 -14.37 -10.33 3.05
N ASP A 49 -15.68 -10.09 2.96
CA ASP A 49 -16.69 -11.15 3.07
C ASP A 49 -17.01 -11.69 1.66
#